data_AF-A0A3S0JPJ1-F1
#
_entry.id   AF-A0A3S0JPJ1-F1
#
_cell.length_a   1.000
_cell.length_b   1.000
_cell.length_c   1.000
_cell.angle_alpha   90.00
_cell.angle_beta   90.00
_cell.angle_gamma   90.00
#
_symmetry.space_group_name_H-M   'P 1'
#
loop_
_entity.id
_entity.type
_entity.pdbx_description
1 polymer ?
#
loop_
_entity_poly.entity_id
_entity_poly.type
_entity_poly.pdbx_seq_one_letter_code
_entity_poly.pdbx_strand_id
1 'polypeptide(L)'
;MFALEIHNAIWLFLVIFMLHDFEEIISVENWSHKTAHLVENTSNHFQLLIWNFWKIDSHSFAKRDVLIFLGCSIIVFLKVQTLQSGWSDILFLTFLSFVLLHNLVHIIQTLILRTYTPGLYTAIGLVTPYTIYLLYRLL
;
A
#
# COMPACT_ATOMS: atom_id res chain seq x y z
N MET A 1 -26.00 -8.43 10.68
CA MET A 1 -24.63 -8.22 10.20
C MET A 1 -24.58 -6.83 9.58
N PHE A 2 -23.79 -5.91 10.11
CA PHE A 2 -23.65 -4.57 9.51
C PHE A 2 -22.83 -4.69 8.23
N ALA A 3 -23.48 -4.90 7.10
CA ALA A 3 -22.81 -4.82 5.80
C ALA A 3 -22.66 -3.34 5.44
N LEU A 4 -21.42 -2.89 5.27
CA LEU A 4 -21.18 -1.54 4.75
C LEU A 4 -21.82 -1.43 3.35
N GLU A 5 -22.49 -0.32 3.09
CA GLU A 5 -22.95 -0.02 1.73
C GLU A 5 -21.75 0.04 0.78
N ILE A 6 -21.92 -0.45 -0.45
CA ILE A 6 -20.79 -0.61 -1.39
C ILE A 6 -20.10 0.72 -1.70
N HIS A 7 -20.86 1.81 -1.80
CA HIS A 7 -20.34 3.17 -1.98
C HIS A 7 -19.39 3.56 -0.84
N ASN A 8 -19.83 3.33 0.41
CA ASN A 8 -19.04 3.66 1.60
C ASN A 8 -17.82 2.73 1.70
N ALA A 9 -17.96 1.47 1.31
CA ALA A 9 -16.85 0.52 1.28
C ALA A 9 -15.79 0.96 0.26
N ILE A 10 -16.17 1.45 -0.92
CA ILE A 10 -15.24 1.96 -1.93
C ILE A 10 -14.54 3.24 -1.45
N TRP A 11 -15.28 4.19 -0.84
CA TRP A 11 -14.67 5.41 -0.28
C TRP A 11 -13.72 5.12 0.88
N LEU A 12 -14.02 4.11 1.71
CA LEU A 12 -13.16 3.67 2.81
C LEU A 12 -11.75 3.30 2.32
N PHE A 13 -11.57 2.99 1.03
CA PHE A 13 -10.27 2.76 0.41
C PHE A 13 -9.31 3.90 0.73
N LEU A 14 -9.73 5.14 0.56
CA LEU A 14 -8.85 6.30 0.74
C LEU A 14 -8.40 6.46 2.18
N VAL A 15 -9.27 6.11 3.14
CA VAL A 15 -8.93 6.15 4.57
C VAL A 15 -7.92 5.06 4.89
N ILE A 16 -8.17 3.83 4.45
CA ILE A 16 -7.28 2.68 4.69
C ILE A 16 -5.92 2.89 4.02
N PHE A 17 -5.92 3.39 2.79
CA PHE A 17 -4.72 3.73 2.04
C PHE A 17 -3.89 4.80 2.77
N MET A 18 -4.51 5.90 3.22
CA MET A 18 -3.78 6.93 3.95
C MET A 18 -3.23 6.45 5.30
N LEU A 19 -3.96 5.59 6.02
CA LEU A 19 -3.43 5.01 7.26
C LEU A 19 -2.20 4.13 7.01
N HIS A 20 -2.16 3.44 5.88
CA HIS A 20 -1.01 2.67 5.45
C HIS A 20 0.18 3.57 5.08
N ASP A 21 -0.02 4.55 4.20
CA ASP A 21 1.02 5.50 3.80
C ASP A 21 1.55 6.30 4.99
N PHE A 22 0.70 6.63 5.97
CA PHE A 22 1.18 7.27 7.20
C PHE A 22 2.12 6.38 8.01
N GLU A 23 1.88 5.07 8.11
CA GLU A 23 2.85 4.16 8.71
C GLU A 23 4.18 4.20 7.96
N GLU A 24 4.14 4.17 6.62
CA GLU A 24 5.33 4.22 5.78
C GLU A 24 6.11 5.53 5.97
N ILE A 25 5.44 6.68 5.83
CA ILE A 25 6.03 8.03 5.96
C ILE A 25 6.67 8.22 7.33
N ILE A 26 5.99 7.82 8.41
CA ILE A 26 6.50 7.98 9.78
C ILE A 26 7.70 7.07 10.03
N SER A 27 7.73 5.89 9.40
CA SER A 27 8.71 4.86 9.70
C SER A 27 9.95 4.91 8.81
N VAL A 28 9.82 5.32 7.54
CA VAL A 28 10.82 5.12 6.48
C VAL A 28 12.20 5.67 6.82
N GLU A 29 12.28 6.92 7.27
CA GLU A 29 13.56 7.59 7.48
C GLU A 29 14.33 6.96 8.65
N ASN A 30 13.68 6.83 9.81
CA ASN A 30 14.27 6.19 10.99
C ASN A 30 14.63 4.72 10.72
N TRP A 31 13.78 4.02 9.97
CA TRP A 31 14.03 2.65 9.56
C TRP A 31 15.30 2.55 8.70
N SER A 32 15.43 3.39 7.68
CA SER A 32 16.56 3.36 6.74
C SER A 32 17.91 3.54 7.44
N HIS A 33 17.97 4.43 8.44
CA HIS A 33 19.15 4.65 9.26
C HIS A 33 19.46 3.46 10.16
N LYS A 34 18.45 2.89 10.83
CA LYS A 34 18.63 1.75 11.75
C LYS A 34 19.02 0.47 11.02
N THR A 35 18.56 0.27 9.78
CA THR A 35 18.80 -0.95 9.01
C THR A 35 19.99 -0.87 8.05
N ALA A 36 20.71 0.27 7.99
CA ALA A 36 21.89 0.43 7.13
C ALA A 36 22.93 -0.68 7.32
N HIS A 37 23.19 -1.07 8.58
CA HIS A 37 24.13 -2.14 8.92
C HIS A 37 23.78 -3.52 8.30
N LEU A 38 22.51 -3.76 7.94
CA LEU A 38 22.07 -5.02 7.32
C LEU A 38 22.59 -5.16 5.88
N VAL A 39 22.98 -4.06 5.24
CA VAL A 39 23.41 -4.05 3.84
C VAL A 39 24.87 -3.62 3.63
N GLU A 40 25.55 -3.11 4.65
CA GLU A 40 26.95 -2.66 4.55
C GLU A 40 27.92 -3.73 4.04
N ASN A 41 27.70 -4.99 4.42
CA ASN A 41 28.58 -6.12 4.06
C ASN A 41 27.87 -7.22 3.26
N THR A 42 26.68 -6.95 2.74
CA THR A 42 25.92 -7.95 1.96
C THR A 42 26.33 -7.92 0.48
N SER A 43 26.50 -9.10 -0.12
CA SER A 43 26.62 -9.26 -1.57
C SER A 43 25.27 -9.56 -2.23
N ASN A 44 24.18 -9.67 -1.45
CA ASN A 44 22.87 -10.01 -1.97
C ASN A 44 22.23 -8.80 -2.66
N HIS A 45 22.13 -8.87 -3.99
CA HIS A 45 21.55 -7.83 -4.82
C HIS A 45 20.11 -7.45 -4.41
N PHE A 46 19.28 -8.42 -4.01
CA PHE A 46 17.89 -8.13 -3.61
C PHE A 46 17.83 -7.32 -2.31
N GLN A 47 18.67 -7.63 -1.33
CA GLN A 47 18.72 -6.86 -0.08
C GLN A 47 19.17 -5.42 -0.34
N LEU A 48 20.17 -5.23 -1.21
CA LEU A 48 20.64 -3.91 -1.62
C LEU A 48 19.56 -3.12 -2.36
N LEU A 49 18.86 -3.73 -3.31
CA LEU A 49 17.75 -3.09 -4.03
C LEU A 49 16.64 -2.63 -3.09
N ILE A 50 16.21 -3.51 -2.18
CA ILE A 50 15.14 -3.19 -1.22
C ILE A 50 15.58 -2.06 -0.30
N TRP A 51 16.76 -2.14 0.29
CA TRP A 51 17.23 -1.08 1.18
C TRP A 51 17.41 0.26 0.46
N ASN A 52 17.97 0.26 -0.76
CA ASN A 52 18.11 1.48 -1.56
C ASN A 52 16.77 2.12 -1.91
N PHE A 53 15.71 1.34 -2.15
CA PHE A 53 14.36 1.86 -2.36
C PHE A 53 13.84 2.62 -1.13
N TRP A 54 14.11 2.09 0.06
CA TRP A 54 13.70 2.68 1.34
C TRP A 54 14.66 3.75 1.88
N LYS A 55 15.81 3.97 1.23
CA LYS A 55 16.81 4.98 1.60
C LYS A 55 16.38 6.36 1.11
N ILE A 56 15.35 6.91 1.73
CA ILE A 56 14.75 8.20 1.41
C ILE A 56 14.23 8.87 2.69
N ASP A 57 14.27 10.20 2.74
CA ASP A 57 13.74 10.97 3.86
C ASP A 57 12.19 11.02 3.84
N SER A 58 11.58 11.23 5.01
CA SER A 58 10.12 11.20 5.18
C SER A 58 9.42 12.27 4.31
N HIS A 59 10.06 13.43 4.11
CA HIS A 59 9.50 14.52 3.31
C HIS A 59 9.48 14.19 1.82
N SER A 60 10.56 13.61 1.29
CA SER A 60 10.62 13.15 -0.10
C SER A 60 9.69 11.98 -0.37
N PHE A 61 9.52 11.07 0.59
CA PHE A 61 8.53 10.00 0.53
C PHE A 61 7.10 10.57 0.45
N ALA A 62 6.73 11.45 1.39
CA ALA A 62 5.41 12.08 1.43
C ALA A 62 5.04 12.85 0.15
N LYS A 63 5.99 13.53 -0.50
CA LYS A 63 5.74 14.20 -1.79
C LYS A 63 5.31 13.24 -2.89
N ARG A 64 5.91 12.05 -2.94
CA ARG A 64 5.54 11.00 -3.90
C ARG A 64 4.14 10.49 -3.59
N ASP A 65 3.85 10.25 -2.31
CA ASP A 65 2.57 9.67 -1.87
C ASP A 65 1.40 10.62 -2.13
N VAL A 66 1.61 11.95 -2.06
CA VAL A 66 0.58 12.92 -2.48
C VAL A 66 0.11 12.68 -3.92
N LEU A 67 1.03 12.37 -4.85
CA LEU A 67 0.67 12.09 -6.24
C LEU A 67 -0.02 10.74 -6.39
N ILE A 68 0.44 9.72 -5.66
CA ILE A 68 -0.18 8.39 -5.65
C ILE A 68 -1.60 8.48 -5.08
N PHE A 69 -1.77 9.18 -3.95
CA PHE A 69 -3.06 9.40 -3.31
C PHE A 69 -4.03 10.16 -4.23
N LEU A 70 -3.56 11.17 -4.97
CA LEU A 70 -4.38 11.87 -5.95
C LEU A 70 -4.86 10.91 -7.07
N GLY A 71 -3.96 10.09 -7.61
CA GLY A 71 -4.31 9.08 -8.61
C GLY A 71 -5.33 8.06 -8.09
N CYS A 72 -5.11 7.54 -6.87
CA CYS A 72 -6.03 6.64 -6.20
C CYS A 72 -7.40 7.28 -5.97
N SER A 73 -7.42 8.55 -5.55
CA SER A 73 -8.65 9.33 -5.33
C SER A 73 -9.46 9.49 -6.62
N ILE A 74 -8.80 9.72 -7.75
CA ILE A 74 -9.47 9.79 -9.06
C ILE A 74 -10.10 8.44 -9.42
N ILE A 75 -9.37 7.34 -9.25
CA ILE A 75 -9.88 5.98 -9.54
C ILE A 75 -11.09 5.65 -8.66
N VAL A 76 -11.00 5.91 -7.35
CA VAL A 76 -12.09 5.73 -6.39
C VAL A 76 -13.30 6.58 -6.77
N PHE A 77 -13.09 7.87 -7.06
CA PHE A 77 -14.15 8.79 -7.46
C PHE A 77 -14.87 8.32 -8.72
N LEU A 78 -14.12 7.97 -9.78
CA LEU A 78 -14.68 7.43 -11.02
C LEU A 78 -15.50 6.18 -10.75
N LYS A 79 -14.99 5.25 -9.93
CA LYS A 79 -15.71 4.02 -9.61
C LYS A 79 -17.04 4.31 -8.91
N VAL A 80 -17.05 5.22 -7.94
CA VAL A 80 -18.29 5.62 -7.23
C VAL A 80 -19.29 6.28 -8.17
N GLN A 81 -18.86 7.14 -9.10
CA GLN A 81 -19.77 7.80 -10.04
C GLN A 81 -20.35 6.86 -11.10
N THR A 82 -19.69 5.73 -11.35
CA THR A 82 -20.02 4.82 -12.47
C THR A 82 -20.22 3.38 -12.01
N LEU A 83 -20.83 3.17 -10.84
CA LEU A 83 -20.92 1.86 -10.19
C LEU A 83 -21.35 0.69 -11.08
N GLN A 84 -22.29 0.91 -12.00
CA GLN A 84 -22.85 -0.12 -12.88
C GLN A 84 -22.12 -0.23 -14.23
N SER A 85 -20.98 0.43 -14.38
CA SER A 85 -20.26 0.49 -15.64
C SER A 85 -19.11 -0.52 -15.68
N GLY A 86 -19.18 -1.47 -16.62
CA GLY A 86 -18.20 -2.57 -16.71
C GLY A 86 -16.75 -2.13 -16.92
N TRP A 87 -16.49 -0.99 -17.59
CA TRP A 87 -15.11 -0.48 -17.71
C TRP A 87 -14.57 0.05 -16.38
N SER A 88 -15.43 0.65 -15.54
CA SER A 88 -15.06 1.10 -14.20
C SER A 88 -14.81 -0.07 -13.25
N ASP A 89 -15.55 -1.18 -13.42
CA ASP A 89 -15.33 -2.43 -12.69
C ASP A 89 -13.95 -2.98 -13.00
N ILE A 90 -13.61 -3.12 -14.28
CA ILE A 90 -12.31 -3.63 -14.71
C ILE A 90 -11.18 -2.74 -14.17
N LEU A 91 -11.29 -1.41 -14.36
CA LEU A 91 -10.29 -0.47 -13.86
C LEU A 91 -10.09 -0.59 -12.35
N PHE A 92 -11.17 -0.60 -11.59
CA PHE A 92 -11.11 -0.64 -10.12
C PHE A 92 -10.63 -1.99 -9.59
N LEU A 93 -11.05 -3.11 -10.19
CA LEU A 93 -10.58 -4.44 -9.82
C LEU A 93 -9.10 -4.65 -10.14
N THR A 94 -8.62 -4.15 -11.28
CA THR A 94 -7.18 -4.15 -11.61
C THR A 94 -6.39 -3.32 -10.61
N PHE A 95 -6.88 -2.11 -10.29
CA PHE A 95 -6.28 -1.26 -9.26
C PHE A 95 -6.22 -1.95 -7.89
N LEU A 96 -7.33 -2.55 -7.46
CA LEU A 96 -7.41 -3.24 -6.17
C LEU A 96 -6.50 -4.48 -6.11
N SER A 97 -6.34 -5.18 -7.24
CA SER A 97 -5.37 -6.28 -7.38
C SER A 97 -3.93 -5.78 -7.27
N PHE A 98 -3.60 -4.63 -7.85
CA PHE A 98 -2.28 -4.01 -7.70
C PHE A 98 -1.99 -3.64 -6.24
N VAL A 99 -2.97 -3.08 -5.52
CA VAL A 99 -2.85 -2.78 -4.08
C VAL A 99 -2.59 -4.06 -3.28
N LEU A 100 -3.28 -5.15 -3.57
CA LEU A 100 -3.04 -6.43 -2.91
C LEU A 100 -1.62 -6.96 -3.18
N LEU A 101 -1.13 -6.85 -4.42
CA LEU A 101 0.23 -7.23 -4.78
C LEU A 101 1.26 -6.36 -4.06
N HIS A 102 1.04 -5.05 -3.96
CA HIS A 102 1.89 -4.14 -3.20
C HIS A 102 2.00 -4.55 -1.73
N ASN A 103 0.89 -4.94 -1.09
CA ASN A 103 0.93 -5.46 0.29
C ASN A 103 1.80 -6.71 0.44
N LEU A 104 1.76 -7.61 -0.56
CA LEU A 104 2.62 -8.80 -0.55
C LEU A 104 4.11 -8.43 -0.66
N VAL A 105 4.43 -7.35 -1.36
CA VAL A 105 5.81 -6.85 -1.45
C VAL A 105 6.36 -6.50 -0.06
N HIS A 106 5.58 -5.88 0.83
CA HIS A 106 6.00 -5.60 2.21
C HIS A 106 6.38 -6.87 2.97
N ILE A 107 5.56 -7.91 2.85
CA ILE A 107 5.80 -9.21 3.49
C ILE A 107 7.09 -9.83 2.92
N ILE A 108 7.24 -9.84 1.60
CA ILE A 108 8.42 -10.39 0.93
C ILE A 108 9.69 -9.63 1.33
N GLN A 109 9.64 -8.30 1.35
CA GLN A 109 10.77 -7.46 1.75
C GLN A 109 11.17 -7.72 3.21
N THR A 110 10.19 -7.84 4.11
CA THR A 110 10.40 -8.20 5.51
C THR A 110 11.09 -9.57 5.64
N LEU A 111 10.65 -10.56 4.87
CA LEU A 111 11.26 -11.90 4.88
C LEU A 111 12.71 -11.89 4.34
N ILE A 112 12.97 -11.12 3.28
CA ILE A 112 14.31 -11.03 2.65
C ILE A 112 15.31 -10.29 3.55
N LEU A 113 14.89 -9.19 4.18
CA LEU A 113 15.73 -8.39 5.08
C LEU A 113 15.76 -8.92 6.52
N ARG A 114 14.84 -9.83 6.86
CA ARG A 114 14.66 -10.39 8.22
C ARG A 114 14.47 -9.30 9.28
N THR A 115 13.82 -8.21 8.88
CA THR A 115 13.51 -7.07 9.72
C THR A 115 12.16 -6.52 9.29
N TYR A 116 11.47 -5.83 10.19
CA TYR A 116 10.26 -5.06 9.84
C TYR A 116 10.52 -4.20 8.60
N THR A 117 9.53 -3.98 7.73
CA THR A 117 9.62 -2.97 6.65
C THR A 117 8.52 -1.93 6.85
N PRO A 118 8.77 -0.64 6.53
CA PRO A 118 7.75 0.40 6.65
C PRO A 118 6.46 -0.03 5.94
N GLY A 119 5.31 0.11 6.60
CA GLY A 119 4.01 -0.29 6.06
C GLY A 119 3.58 -1.74 6.34
N LEU A 120 4.46 -2.61 6.89
CA LEU A 120 4.14 -4.03 7.11
C LEU A 120 2.92 -4.24 8.00
N TYR A 121 2.80 -3.50 9.11
CA TYR A 121 1.76 -3.78 10.10
C TYR A 121 0.38 -3.45 9.56
N THR A 122 0.23 -2.29 8.92
CA THR A 122 -1.02 -1.88 8.28
C THR A 122 -1.27 -2.67 7.00
N ALA A 123 -0.26 -3.09 6.24
CA ALA A 123 -0.44 -3.97 5.08
C ALA A 123 -1.14 -5.28 5.48
N ILE A 124 -0.68 -5.93 6.56
CA ILE A 124 -1.26 -7.18 7.06
C ILE A 124 -2.58 -6.93 7.81
N GLY A 125 -2.59 -5.97 8.74
CA GLY A 125 -3.68 -5.77 9.69
C GLY A 125 -4.86 -4.94 9.17
N LEU A 126 -4.64 -4.07 8.18
CA LEU A 126 -5.66 -3.16 7.65
C LEU A 126 -5.91 -3.39 6.16
N VAL A 127 -4.90 -3.19 5.32
CA VAL A 127 -5.10 -3.11 3.87
C VAL A 127 -5.50 -4.46 3.29
N THR A 128 -4.84 -5.55 3.70
CA THR A 128 -5.16 -6.91 3.21
C THR A 128 -6.59 -7.36 3.56
N PRO A 129 -7.05 -7.34 4.83
CA PRO A 129 -8.41 -7.76 5.15
C PRO A 129 -9.46 -6.86 4.48
N TYR A 130 -9.21 -5.55 4.42
CA TYR A 130 -10.07 -4.61 3.71
C TYR A 130 -10.18 -4.93 2.21
N THR A 131 -9.05 -5.13 1.53
CA THR A 131 -9.00 -5.41 0.10
C THR A 131 -9.68 -6.74 -0.24
N ILE A 132 -9.47 -7.80 0.56
CA ILE A 132 -10.15 -9.08 0.39
C ILE A 132 -11.66 -8.91 0.55
N TYR A 133 -12.10 -8.18 1.58
CA TYR A 133 -13.51 -7.90 1.80
C TYR A 133 -14.14 -7.14 0.60
N LEU A 134 -13.44 -6.14 0.07
CA LEU A 134 -13.95 -5.36 -1.05
C LEU A 134 -13.99 -6.16 -2.36
N LEU A 135 -12.98 -6.99 -2.63
CA LEU A 135 -12.98 -7.92 -3.77
C LEU A 135 -14.16 -8.89 -3.70
N TYR A 136 -14.41 -9.49 -2.53
CA TYR A 136 -15.55 -10.38 -2.32
C TYR A 136 -16.91 -9.69 -2.54
N ARG A 137 -16.99 -8.38 -2.30
CA ARG A 137 -18.23 -7.60 -2.48
C ARG A 137 -18.45 -7.11 -3.91
N LEU A 138 -17.41 -7.10 -4.74
CA LEU A 138 -17.43 -6.58 -6.12
C LEU A 138 -17.46 -7.69 -7.19
N LEU A 139 -17.09 -8.91 -6.83
CA LEU A 139 -17.17 -10.12 -7.67
C LEU A 139 -18.45 -10.89 -7.38
#